data_AF-A0A2G9P3U7-F1
#
_entry.id   AF-A0A2G9P3U7-F1
#
_cell.length_a   1.000
_cell.length_b   1.000
_cell.length_c   1.000
_cell.angle_alpha   90.00
_cell.angle_beta   90.00
_cell.angle_gamma   90.00
#
_symmetry.space_group_name_H-M   'P 1'
#
loop_
_entity.id
_entity.type
_entity.pdbx_description
1 polymer ?
#
loop_
_entity_poly.entity_id
_entity_poly.type
_entity_poly.pdbx_seq_one_letter_code
_entity_poly.pdbx_strand_id
1 'polypeptide(L)'
;IASRIFPNLNETLEAVALDENEKEIFKVPISEVVSKLSTQSGIKYLLLDGIITQRLLDGARNAGIQCVIGHRVAKLTNSDGLNLKTF
;
A
#
# COMPACT_ATOMS: atom_id res chain seq x y z
N ILE A 1 13.66 0.91 4.24
CA ILE A 1 12.66 -0.12 3.85
C ILE A 1 12.21 0.05 2.41
N ALA A 2 11.52 1.14 2.06
CA ALA A 2 11.07 1.41 0.69
C ALA A 2 12.17 1.21 -0.37
N SER A 3 13.34 1.84 -0.21
CA SER A 3 14.42 1.79 -1.19
C SER A 3 14.99 0.39 -1.51
N ARG A 4 14.69 -0.64 -0.69
CA ARG A 4 15.16 -2.02 -0.91
C ARG A 4 14.12 -2.91 -1.61
N ILE A 5 12.84 -2.58 -1.46
CA ILE A 5 11.70 -3.33 -2.02
C ILE A 5 11.34 -2.74 -3.40
N PHE A 6 11.46 -1.43 -3.58
CA PHE A 6 11.17 -0.74 -4.85
C PHE A 6 11.93 -1.23 -6.08
N PRO A 7 13.25 -1.51 -6.07
CA PRO A 7 13.91 -2.02 -7.28
C PRO A 7 13.34 -3.37 -7.76
N ASN A 8 12.65 -4.11 -6.89
CA ASN A 8 12.01 -5.38 -7.19
C ASN A 8 10.49 -5.25 -7.47
N LEU A 9 9.98 -4.03 -7.41
CA LEU A 9 8.59 -3.63 -7.67
C LEU A 9 8.47 -2.66 -8.85
N ASN A 10 9.57 -2.03 -9.27
CA ASN A 10 9.59 -1.01 -10.30
C ASN A 10 9.08 -1.60 -11.63
N GLU A 11 7.99 -1.01 -12.15
CA GLU A 11 7.28 -1.44 -13.37
C GLU A 11 6.47 -2.75 -13.24
N THR A 12 6.33 -3.31 -12.03
CA THR A 12 5.54 -4.54 -11.84
C THR A 12 4.09 -4.30 -11.45
N LEU A 13 3.71 -3.05 -11.11
CA LEU A 13 2.36 -2.71 -10.62
C LEU A 13 1.93 -3.58 -9.43
N GLU A 14 2.87 -3.85 -8.53
CA GLU A 14 2.65 -4.66 -7.34
C GLU A 14 2.63 -3.82 -6.06
N ALA A 15 2.04 -4.37 -5.00
CA ALA A 15 2.14 -3.82 -3.66
C ALA A 15 2.56 -4.86 -2.63
N VAL A 16 3.20 -4.34 -1.59
CA VAL A 16 3.76 -5.05 -0.45
C VAL A 16 3.15 -4.49 0.81
N ALA A 17 2.55 -5.37 1.60
CA ALA A 17 2.03 -5.07 2.92
C ALA A 17 3.08 -5.42 3.98
N LEU A 18 3.33 -4.50 4.91
CA LEU A 18 4.23 -4.68 6.04
C LEU A 18 3.47 -4.53 7.36
N ASP A 19 3.86 -5.37 8.31
CA ASP A 19 3.45 -5.30 9.71
C ASP A 19 4.17 -4.16 10.47
N GLU A 20 3.82 -3.95 11.74
CA GLU A 20 4.55 -3.03 12.63
C GLU A 20 6.03 -3.35 12.82
N ASN A 21 6.39 -4.62 12.65
CA ASN A 21 7.77 -5.10 12.71
C ASN A 21 8.53 -4.94 11.39
N GLU A 22 8.01 -4.14 10.45
CA GLU A 22 8.59 -3.94 9.10
C GLU A 22 8.71 -5.25 8.30
N LYS A 23 7.93 -6.26 8.69
CA LYS A 23 7.95 -7.60 8.10
C LYS A 23 6.93 -7.68 6.98
N GLU A 24 7.37 -8.14 5.80
CA GLU A 24 6.48 -8.40 4.67
C GLU A 24 5.43 -9.45 5.06
N ILE A 25 4.17 -9.03 5.12
CA ILE A 25 3.04 -9.92 5.32
C ILE A 25 2.72 -10.60 4.00
N PHE A 26 2.64 -9.82 2.91
CA PHE A 26 2.44 -10.34 1.56
C PHE A 26 2.86 -9.34 0.49
N LYS A 27 3.14 -9.86 -0.70
CA LYS A 27 3.37 -9.13 -1.94
C LYS A 27 2.39 -9.66 -3.00
N VAL A 28 1.59 -8.78 -3.59
CA VAL A 28 0.64 -9.13 -4.67
C VAL A 28 0.48 -7.97 -5.67
N PRO A 29 0.05 -8.22 -6.91
CA PRO A 29 -0.29 -7.17 -7.87
C PRO A 29 -1.37 -6.22 -7.34
N ILE A 30 -1.30 -4.92 -7.67
CA ILE A 30 -2.25 -3.87 -7.27
C ILE A 30 -3.71 -4.28 -7.49
N SER A 31 -3.98 -5.06 -8.55
CA SER A 31 -5.30 -5.60 -8.85
C SER A 31 -5.84 -6.56 -7.77
N GLU A 32 -4.96 -7.27 -7.06
CA GLU A 32 -5.30 -8.21 -5.98
C GLU A 32 -5.08 -7.65 -4.57
N VAL A 33 -4.34 -6.55 -4.43
CA VAL A 33 -4.04 -5.90 -3.15
C VAL A 33 -5.31 -5.69 -2.32
N VAL A 34 -6.34 -5.08 -2.89
CA VAL A 34 -7.61 -4.83 -2.19
C VAL A 34 -8.26 -6.13 -1.67
N SER A 35 -8.13 -7.22 -2.44
CA SER A 35 -8.65 -8.55 -2.05
C SER A 35 -7.86 -9.12 -0.86
N LYS A 36 -6.53 -9.06 -0.93
CA LYS A 36 -5.64 -9.49 0.16
C LYS A 36 -5.84 -8.66 1.42
N LEU A 37 -5.91 -7.34 1.31
CA LEU A 37 -6.18 -6.45 2.43
C LEU A 37 -7.52 -6.71 3.10
N SER A 38 -8.53 -7.12 2.35
CA SER A 38 -9.83 -7.48 2.92
C SER A 38 -9.79 -8.79 3.71
N THR A 39 -8.82 -9.66 3.40
CA THR A 39 -8.66 -11.00 4.04
C THR A 39 -7.55 -11.00 5.10
N GLN A 40 -6.66 -10.01 5.09
CA GLN A 40 -5.49 -9.92 5.95
C GLN A 40 -5.58 -8.66 6.81
N SER A 41 -5.46 -8.83 8.12
CA SER A 41 -5.50 -7.73 9.09
C SER A 41 -4.14 -7.59 9.78
N GLY A 42 -3.88 -6.43 10.38
CA GLY A 42 -2.62 -6.15 11.09
C GLY A 42 -1.54 -5.48 10.23
N ILE A 43 -1.88 -5.04 9.03
CA ILE A 43 -0.93 -4.34 8.16
C ILE A 43 -0.77 -2.91 8.67
N LYS A 44 0.46 -2.47 8.95
CA LYS A 44 0.74 -1.11 9.40
C LYS A 44 1.20 -0.19 8.26
N TYR A 45 1.98 -0.74 7.32
CA TYR A 45 2.50 -0.02 6.16
C TYR A 45 2.14 -0.74 4.86
N LEU A 46 1.74 0.01 3.83
CA LEU A 46 1.47 -0.51 2.49
C LEU A 46 2.34 0.21 1.48
N LEU A 47 3.21 -0.51 0.78
CA LEU A 47 4.04 0.02 -0.29
C LEU A 47 3.48 -0.44 -1.62
N LEU A 48 3.32 0.43 -2.60
CA LEU A 48 2.89 0.05 -3.95
C LEU A 48 3.72 0.74 -5.03
N ASP A 49 3.99 0.04 -6.11
CA ASP A 49 4.60 0.61 -7.31
C ASP A 49 3.51 1.04 -8.29
N GLY A 50 2.96 2.22 -8.06
CA GLY A 50 1.93 2.76 -8.92
C GLY A 50 1.25 4.00 -8.35
N ILE A 51 0.08 4.29 -8.91
CA ILE A 51 -0.74 5.42 -8.50
C ILE A 51 -1.65 4.99 -7.35
N ILE A 52 -1.56 5.68 -6.22
CA ILE A 52 -2.47 5.53 -5.09
C ILE A 52 -3.83 6.07 -5.53
N THR A 53 -4.76 5.17 -5.81
CA THR A 53 -6.15 5.48 -6.17
C THR A 53 -7.05 5.41 -4.94
N GLN A 54 -8.23 6.02 -5.03
CA GLN A 54 -9.20 6.02 -3.94
C GLN A 54 -9.67 4.61 -3.57
N ARG A 55 -9.80 3.68 -4.54
CA ARG A 55 -10.18 2.27 -4.26
C ARG A 55 -9.14 1.54 -3.43
N LEU A 56 -7.86 1.78 -3.73
CA LEU A 56 -6.76 1.17 -3.00
C LEU A 56 -6.62 1.79 -1.60
N LEU A 57 -6.80 3.11 -1.49
CA LEU A 57 -6.87 3.81 -0.21
C LEU A 57 -7.99 3.26 0.67
N ASP A 58 -9.17 3.04 0.11
CA ASP A 58 -10.32 2.51 0.84
C ASP A 58 -10.05 1.09 1.36
N GLY A 59 -9.47 0.23 0.52
CA GLY A 59 -8.98 -1.09 0.93
C GLY A 59 -7.92 -1.00 2.04
N ALA A 60 -6.99 -0.04 1.94
CA ALA A 60 -5.96 0.22 2.94
C ALA A 60 -6.57 0.62 4.29
N ARG A 61 -7.54 1.53 4.25
CA ARG A 61 -8.28 1.98 5.43
C ARG A 61 -9.04 0.84 6.09
N ASN A 62 -9.70 -0.01 5.30
CA ASN A 62 -10.47 -1.15 5.80
C ASN A 62 -9.56 -2.19 6.48
N ALA A 63 -8.35 -2.41 5.95
CA ALA A 63 -7.36 -3.29 6.59
C ALA A 63 -6.70 -2.69 7.84
N GLY A 64 -6.98 -1.43 8.18
CA GLY A 64 -6.39 -0.75 9.34
C GLY A 64 -5.00 -0.17 9.12
N ILE A 65 -4.61 0.07 7.86
CA ILE A 65 -3.28 0.62 7.53
C ILE A 65 -3.17 2.07 7.97
N GLN A 66 -2.05 2.40 8.60
CA GLN A 66 -1.74 3.76 9.03
C GLN A 66 -0.96 4.56 7.98
N CYS A 67 -0.21 3.88 7.11
CA CYS A 67 0.66 4.51 6.14
C CYS A 67 0.66 3.79 4.79
N VAL A 68 0.42 4.54 3.71
CA VAL A 68 0.45 4.06 2.32
C VAL A 68 1.53 4.84 1.58
N ILE A 69 2.46 4.13 0.96
CA ILE A 69 3.58 4.70 0.21
C ILE A 69 3.48 4.24 -1.24
N GLY A 70 3.46 5.16 -2.20
CA GLY A 70 3.32 4.84 -3.62
C GLY A 70 4.12 5.75 -4.53
N HIS A 71 4.19 5.42 -5.82
CA HIS A 71 4.94 6.23 -6.79
C HIS A 71 4.27 7.60 -7.00
N ARG A 72 2.93 7.61 -7.14
CA ARG A 72 2.16 8.86 -7.25
C ARG A 72 0.86 8.74 -6.48
N VAL A 73 0.28 9.86 -6.09
CA VAL A 73 -1.07 9.92 -5.50
C VAL A 73 -2.05 10.46 -6.55
N ALA A 74 -3.15 9.75 -6.78
CA ALA A 74 -4.25 10.25 -7.63
C ALA A 74 -4.96 11.42 -6.94
N LYS A 75 -5.94 12.03 -7.61
CA LYS A 75 -6.77 13.07 -6.99
C LYS A 75 -7.65 12.45 -5.90
N LEU A 76 -7.14 12.45 -4.66
CA LEU A 76 -7.83 11.97 -3.47
C LEU A 76 -8.48 13.18 -2.79
N THR A 77 -9.78 13.09 -2.52
CA THR A 77 -10.54 14.18 -1.89
C THR A 77 -10.48 14.13 -0.36
N ASN A 78 -10.04 13.01 0.22
CA ASN A 78 -10.04 12.83 1.68
C ASN A 78 -8.95 11.85 2.14
N SER A 79 -7.91 12.37 2.80
CA SER A 79 -6.82 11.62 3.43
C SER A 79 -7.04 11.45 4.93
N ASP A 80 -8.30 11.44 5.38
CA ASP A 80 -8.65 11.58 6.80
C ASP A 80 -8.21 10.32 7.58
N GLY A 81 -7.03 10.41 8.21
CA GLY A 81 -6.45 9.40 9.09
C GLY A 81 -5.34 8.50 8.51
N LEU A 82 -5.06 8.53 7.19
CA LEU A 82 -3.96 7.75 6.59
C LEU A 82 -2.79 8.63 6.18
N ASN A 83 -1.56 8.23 6.56
CA ASN A 83 -0.34 8.86 6.09
C ASN A 83 -0.07 8.41 4.66
N LEU A 84 -0.07 9.35 3.72
CA LEU A 84 0.25 9.10 2.32
C LEU A 84 1.65 9.62 2.04
N LYS A 85 2.52 8.76 1.54
CA LYS A 85 3.86 9.14 1.10
C LYS A 85 4.06 8.79 -0.37
N THR A 86 4.77 9.67 -1.06
CA THR A 86 5.30 9.43 -2.40
C THR A 86 6.81 9.54 -2.39
N PHE A 87 7.47 8.88 -3.34
CA PHE A 87 8.91 8.94 -3.57
C PHE A 87 9.18 9.26 -5.04
#